data_AF-A0A4Y3WA42-F1
#
_entry.id   AF-A0A4Y3WA42-F1
#
_cell.length_a   1.000
_cell.length_b   1.000
_cell.length_c   1.000
_cell.angle_alpha   90.00
_cell.angle_beta   90.00
_cell.angle_gamma   90.00
#
_symmetry.space_group_name_H-M   'P 1'
#
loop_
_entity.id
_entity.type
_entity.pdbx_description
1 polymer ?
#
loop_
_entity_poly.entity_id
_entity_poly.type
_entity_poly.pdbx_seq_one_letter_code
_entity_poly.pdbx_strand_id
1 'polypeptide(L)'
;METGFQKWLGLWPYALLMIVIASWAFYHFLAPASWREWTGAGLLQAFIIALYAEMYGFPLTIYLLTSALPLNIPLAHLTGHLWATLLGYGPVGAVVEMAIGSVFIVIGLLLVIKGWTRIYFTATAFRPAVSAA
;
A
#
# COMPACT_ATOMS: atom_id res chain seq x y z
N MET A 1 -32.75 0.04 -5.79
CA MET A 1 -31.71 -0.57 -4.94
C MET A 1 -30.53 -0.84 -5.84
N GLU A 2 -29.50 0.00 -5.81
CA GLU A 2 -28.25 -0.37 -6.49
C GLU A 2 -27.69 -1.60 -5.76
N THR A 3 -27.53 -2.70 -6.48
CA THR A 3 -26.89 -3.88 -5.92
C THR A 3 -25.47 -3.50 -5.52
N GLY A 4 -24.96 -3.99 -4.39
CA GLY A 4 -23.63 -3.61 -3.88
C GLY A 4 -22.54 -3.73 -4.97
N PHE A 5 -22.70 -4.67 -5.90
CA PHE A 5 -21.86 -4.84 -7.09
C PHE A 5 -21.77 -3.60 -8.02
N GLN A 6 -22.86 -2.86 -8.25
CA GLN A 6 -22.84 -1.62 -9.04
C GLN A 6 -21.99 -0.53 -8.37
N LYS A 7 -22.06 -0.45 -7.03
CA LYS A 7 -21.21 0.46 -6.25
C LYS A 7 -19.72 0.13 -6.40
N TRP A 8 -19.35 -1.15 -6.42
CA TRP A 8 -17.97 -1.59 -6.65
C TRP A 8 -17.51 -1.30 -8.07
N LEU A 9 -18.33 -1.62 -9.08
CA LEU A 9 -18.04 -1.29 -10.47
C LEU A 9 -17.82 0.21 -10.69
N GLY A 10 -18.56 1.06 -9.97
CA GLY A 10 -18.39 2.51 -9.99
C GLY A 10 -17.06 3.02 -9.39
N LEU A 11 -16.34 2.20 -8.61
CA LEU A 11 -15.07 2.58 -7.99
C LEU A 11 -13.83 2.18 -8.81
N TRP A 12 -13.97 1.31 -9.82
CA TRP A 12 -12.86 0.91 -10.70
C TRP A 12 -12.13 2.07 -11.41
N PRO A 13 -12.81 3.15 -11.84
CA PRO A 13 -12.11 4.32 -12.36
C PRO A 13 -11.12 4.92 -11.35
N TYR A 14 -11.43 4.90 -10.05
CA TYR A 14 -10.52 5.35 -8.98
C TYR A 14 -9.37 4.37 -8.79
N ALA A 15 -9.64 3.06 -8.84
CA ALA A 15 -8.60 2.03 -8.81
C ALA A 15 -7.57 2.29 -9.92
N LEU A 16 -8.05 2.44 -11.16
CA LEU A 16 -7.22 2.66 -12.33
C LEU A 16 -6.43 3.97 -12.24
N LEU A 17 -7.09 5.05 -11.80
CA LEU A 17 -6.44 6.34 -11.57
C LEU A 17 -5.28 6.22 -10.58
N MET A 18 -5.51 5.58 -9.43
CA MET A 18 -4.49 5.44 -8.39
C MET A 18 -3.36 4.52 -8.81
N ILE A 19 -3.66 3.43 -9.54
CA ILE A 19 -2.64 2.57 -10.15
C ILE A 19 -1.76 3.38 -11.10
N VAL A 20 -2.34 4.18 -11.99
CA VAL A 20 -1.59 5.00 -12.95
C VAL A 20 -0.69 6.00 -12.22
N ILE A 21 -1.22 6.73 -11.23
CA ILE A 21 -0.45 7.72 -10.47
C ILE A 21 0.70 7.05 -9.71
N ALA A 22 0.42 5.95 -9.00
CA ALA A 22 1.42 5.24 -8.20
C ALA A 22 2.49 4.60 -9.10
N SER A 23 2.08 3.97 -10.21
CA SER A 23 3.00 3.38 -11.18
C SER A 23 3.86 4.45 -11.84
N TRP A 24 3.27 5.57 -12.22
CA TRP A 24 4.01 6.70 -12.78
C TRP A 24 5.07 7.21 -11.80
N ALA A 25 4.70 7.46 -10.54
CA ALA A 25 5.65 7.89 -9.52
C ALA A 25 6.75 6.84 -9.30
N PHE A 26 6.38 5.56 -9.23
CA PHE A 26 7.32 4.45 -9.08
C PHE A 26 8.35 4.43 -10.22
N TYR A 27 7.91 4.38 -11.48
CA TYR A 27 8.82 4.38 -12.62
C TYR A 27 9.58 5.69 -12.80
N HIS A 28 9.05 6.82 -12.33
CA HIS A 28 9.74 8.12 -12.38
C HIS A 28 10.95 8.18 -11.44
N PHE A 29 10.82 7.66 -10.21
CA PHE A 29 11.90 7.72 -9.20
C PHE A 29 12.78 6.48 -9.17
N LEU A 30 12.27 5.32 -9.58
CA LEU A 30 12.93 4.01 -9.45
C LEU A 30 13.07 3.30 -10.80
N ALA A 31 13.22 4.08 -11.88
CA ALA A 31 13.41 3.53 -13.23
C ALA A 31 14.54 2.47 -13.25
N PRO A 32 14.24 1.19 -13.54
CA PRO A 32 15.24 0.13 -13.53
C PRO A 32 16.27 0.33 -14.65
N ALA A 33 17.55 0.29 -14.31
CA ALA A 33 18.65 0.48 -15.25
C ALA A 33 19.17 -0.85 -15.84
N SER A 34 18.94 -1.98 -15.15
CA SER A 34 19.41 -3.30 -15.57
C SER A 34 18.31 -4.36 -15.71
N TRP A 35 18.48 -5.35 -16.59
CA TRP A 35 17.51 -6.44 -16.83
C TRP A 35 17.16 -7.25 -15.57
N ARG A 36 18.07 -7.34 -14.58
CA ARG A 36 17.80 -8.00 -13.30
C ARG A 36 16.92 -7.16 -12.37
N GLU A 37 16.98 -5.84 -12.47
CA GLU A 37 16.11 -4.94 -11.72
C GLU A 37 14.66 -4.97 -12.24
N TRP A 38 14.44 -5.38 -13.50
CA TRP A 38 13.10 -5.51 -14.07
C TRP A 38 12.24 -6.56 -13.37
N THR A 39 12.83 -7.64 -12.84
CA THR A 39 12.06 -8.64 -12.06
C THR A 39 11.57 -8.04 -10.74
N GLY A 40 12.42 -7.28 -10.04
CA GLY A 40 12.03 -6.59 -8.81
C GLY A 40 11.00 -5.49 -9.06
N ALA A 41 11.20 -4.71 -10.13
CA ALA A 41 10.24 -3.67 -10.53
C ALA A 41 8.89 -4.26 -10.95
N GLY A 42 8.89 -5.38 -11.67
CA GLY A 42 7.67 -6.09 -12.04
C GLY A 42 6.89 -6.64 -10.83
N LEU A 43 7.59 -7.18 -9.82
CA LEU A 43 6.96 -7.64 -8.59
C LEU A 43 6.31 -6.49 -7.82
N LEU A 44 7.01 -5.36 -7.68
CA LEU A 44 6.48 -4.18 -7.00
C LEU A 44 5.31 -3.56 -7.80
N GLN A 45 5.40 -3.53 -9.13
CA GLN A 45 4.31 -3.09 -9.99
C GLN A 45 3.07 -3.98 -9.85
N ALA A 46 3.24 -5.30 -9.83
CA ALA A 46 2.14 -6.24 -9.60
C ALA A 46 1.51 -6.04 -8.21
N PHE A 47 2.33 -5.77 -7.19
CA PHE A 47 1.85 -5.42 -5.85
C PHE A 47 1.03 -4.12 -5.84
N ILE A 48 1.47 -3.05 -6.51
CA ILE A 48 0.72 -1.79 -6.63
C ILE A 48 -0.65 -2.04 -7.27
N ILE A 49 -0.69 -2.78 -8.38
CA ILE A 49 -1.94 -3.12 -9.07
C ILE A 49 -2.87 -3.91 -8.14
N ALA A 50 -2.35 -4.96 -7.48
CA ALA A 50 -3.13 -5.77 -6.55
C ALA A 50 -3.68 -4.95 -5.37
N LEU A 51 -2.87 -4.06 -4.78
CA LEU A 51 -3.26 -3.22 -3.65
C LEU A 51 -4.42 -2.28 -4.00
N TYR A 52 -4.34 -1.57 -5.12
CA TYR A 52 -5.39 -0.62 -5.52
C TYR A 52 -6.62 -1.29 -6.10
N ALA A 53 -6.46 -2.44 -6.76
CA ALA A 53 -7.58 -3.29 -7.17
C ALA A 53 -8.32 -3.85 -5.96
N GLU A 54 -7.62 -4.22 -4.89
CA GLU A 54 -8.22 -4.65 -3.63
C GLU A 54 -9.01 -3.51 -2.96
N MET A 55 -8.42 -2.31 -2.89
CA MET A 55 -8.97 -1.20 -2.12
C MET A 55 -10.18 -0.53 -2.78
N TYR A 56 -10.18 -0.43 -4.12
CA TYR A 56 -11.22 0.27 -4.88
C TYR A 56 -12.01 -0.65 -5.84
N GLY A 57 -11.51 -1.85 -6.13
CA GLY A 57 -12.07 -2.74 -7.16
C GLY A 57 -12.88 -3.89 -6.57
N PHE A 58 -12.26 -5.05 -6.39
CA PHE A 58 -12.90 -6.23 -5.82
C PHE A 58 -12.11 -6.68 -4.58
N PRO A 59 -12.74 -6.76 -3.39
CA PRO A 59 -12.05 -7.06 -2.14
C PRO A 59 -11.76 -8.58 -2.07
N LEU A 60 -10.71 -9.02 -2.76
CA LEU A 60 -10.31 -10.42 -2.87
C LEU A 60 -10.05 -11.03 -1.49
N THR A 61 -9.41 -10.28 -0.58
CA THR A 61 -9.09 -10.74 0.77
C THR A 61 -10.36 -11.08 1.54
N ILE A 62 -11.35 -10.19 1.52
CA ILE A 62 -12.63 -10.43 2.18
C ILE A 62 -13.34 -11.61 1.51
N TYR A 63 -13.36 -11.64 0.17
CA TYR A 63 -14.00 -12.74 -0.56
C TYR A 63 -13.39 -14.11 -0.22
N LEU A 64 -12.07 -14.20 -0.11
CA LEU A 64 -11.37 -15.42 0.30
C LEU A 64 -11.66 -15.77 1.76
N LEU A 65 -11.65 -14.79 2.67
CA LEU A 65 -11.94 -15.04 4.10
C LEU A 65 -13.38 -15.50 4.32
N THR A 66 -14.33 -14.89 3.63
CA THR A 66 -15.77 -15.19 3.75
C THR A 66 -16.13 -16.52 3.07
N SER A 67 -15.34 -16.96 2.09
CA SER A 67 -15.52 -18.28 1.45
C SER A 67 -14.83 -19.40 2.24
N ALA A 68 -13.69 -19.13 2.86
CA ALA A 68 -12.95 -20.12 3.66
C ALA A 68 -13.52 -20.29 5.08
N LEU A 69 -14.05 -19.22 5.68
CA LEU A 69 -14.66 -19.26 7.01
C LEU A 69 -16.15 -18.91 6.90
N PRO A 70 -17.04 -19.56 7.67
CA PRO A 70 -18.47 -19.23 7.73
C PRO A 70 -18.72 -17.95 8.55
N LEU A 71 -17.98 -16.88 8.25
CA LEU A 71 -18.11 -15.57 8.90
C LEU A 71 -18.96 -14.66 8.02
N ASN A 72 -19.97 -14.00 8.62
CA ASN A 72 -20.81 -13.06 7.89
C ASN A 72 -20.18 -11.66 7.98
N ILE A 73 -19.11 -11.45 7.20
CA ILE A 73 -18.41 -10.17 7.12
C ILE A 73 -19.14 -9.31 6.08
N PRO A 74 -19.62 -8.11 6.42
CA PRO A 74 -20.21 -7.22 5.44
C PRO A 74 -19.17 -6.95 4.35
N LEU A 75 -19.48 -7.33 3.10
CA LEU A 75 -18.57 -7.18 1.96
C LEU A 75 -18.18 -5.72 1.73
N ALA A 76 -18.95 -4.76 2.24
CA ALA A 76 -18.64 -3.34 2.14
C ALA A 76 -17.50 -2.97 3.13
N HIS A 77 -16.35 -2.57 2.58
CA HIS A 77 -15.18 -1.95 3.25
C HIS A 77 -15.50 -0.62 3.98
N LEU A 78 -16.50 -0.59 4.85
CA LEU A 78 -16.92 0.65 5.52
C LEU A 78 -16.09 0.95 6.77
N THR A 79 -15.33 -0.01 7.27
CA THR A 79 -14.51 0.14 8.46
C THR A 79 -13.18 -0.56 8.18
N GLY A 80 -12.08 0.21 8.09
CA GLY A 80 -10.71 -0.31 7.95
C GLY A 80 -10.21 -1.05 9.19
N HIS A 81 -11.09 -1.81 9.84
CA HIS A 81 -10.89 -2.52 11.10
C HIS A 81 -11.19 -4.01 10.91
N LEU A 82 -10.43 -4.63 10.02
CA LEU A 82 -10.67 -6.01 9.61
C LEU A 82 -10.50 -6.95 10.80
N TRP A 83 -9.45 -6.76 11.61
CA TRP A 83 -9.18 -7.60 12.76
C TRP A 83 -10.25 -7.47 13.84
N ALA A 84 -10.69 -6.24 14.12
CA ALA A 84 -11.78 -6.01 15.05
C ALA A 84 -13.09 -6.68 14.59
N THR A 85 -13.34 -6.69 13.28
CA THR A 85 -14.52 -7.31 12.67
C THR A 85 -14.44 -8.84 12.69
N LEU A 86 -13.27 -9.41 12.36
CA LEU A 86 -13.03 -10.86 12.34
C LEU A 86 -13.10 -11.48 13.74
N LEU A 87 -12.55 -10.81 14.74
CA LEU A 87 -12.45 -11.31 16.11
C LEU A 87 -13.65 -10.91 16.99
N GLY A 88 -14.58 -10.11 16.46
CA GLY A 88 -15.77 -9.66 17.18
C GLY A 88 -15.49 -8.72 18.35
N TYR A 89 -14.33 -8.03 18.35
CA TYR A 89 -13.90 -7.15 19.44
C TYR A 89 -14.63 -5.80 19.49
N GLY A 90 -15.51 -5.53 18.53
CA GLY A 90 -16.34 -4.34 18.49
C GLY A 90 -15.53 -3.03 18.42
N PRO A 91 -16.13 -1.89 18.83
CA PRO A 91 -15.50 -0.56 18.72
C PRO A 91 -14.18 -0.43 19.48
N VAL A 92 -14.04 -1.12 20.61
CA VAL A 92 -12.80 -1.10 21.40
C VAL A 92 -11.67 -1.78 20.64
N GLY A 93 -11.95 -2.93 19.99
CA GLY A 93 -10.98 -3.59 19.13
C GLY A 93 -10.52 -2.73 17.96
N ALA A 94 -11.43 -1.95 17.36
CA ALA A 94 -11.10 -1.02 16.27
C ALA A 94 -10.14 0.09 16.72
N VAL A 95 -10.33 0.63 17.93
CA VAL A 95 -9.41 1.64 18.50
C VAL A 95 -8.02 1.05 18.75
N VAL A 96 -7.96 -0.17 19.28
CA VAL A 96 -6.68 -0.88 19.49
C VAL A 96 -5.99 -1.15 18.15
N GLU A 97 -6.72 -1.60 17.14
CA GLU A 97 -6.22 -1.80 15.77
C GLU A 97 -5.63 -0.51 15.19
N MET A 98 -6.33 0.63 15.35
CA MET A 98 -5.80 1.94 14.94
C MET A 98 -4.54 2.34 15.71
N ALA A 99 -4.51 2.12 17.02
CA ALA A 99 -3.35 2.46 17.84
C ALA A 99 -2.11 1.69 17.38
N ILE A 100 -2.27 0.38 17.14
CA ILE A 100 -1.20 -0.48 16.62
C ILE A 100 -0.75 0.00 15.24
N GLY A 101 -1.69 0.26 14.32
CA GLY A 101 -1.39 0.77 12.98
C GLY A 101 -0.64 2.10 13.02
N SER A 102 -1.02 2.99 13.93
CA SER A 102 -0.37 4.30 14.12
C SER A 102 1.07 4.15 14.60
N VAL A 103 1.34 3.21 15.51
CA VAL A 103 2.70 2.89 15.96
C VAL A 103 3.54 2.39 14.78
N PHE A 104 3.01 1.49 13.94
CA PHE A 104 3.70 1.02 12.74
C PHE A 104 4.03 2.16 11.77
N ILE A 105 3.08 3.08 11.55
CA ILE A 105 3.31 4.25 10.69
C ILE A 105 4.44 5.12 11.24
N VAL A 106 4.43 5.41 12.55
CA VAL A 106 5.48 6.22 13.19
C VAL A 106 6.85 5.54 13.06
N ILE A 107 6.92 4.23 13.32
CA ILE A 107 8.17 3.47 13.17
C ILE A 107 8.63 3.50 11.71
N GLY A 108 7.73 3.27 10.75
CA GLY A 108 8.03 3.34 9.32
C GLY A 108 8.58 4.70 8.92
N LEU A 109 7.96 5.78 9.39
CA LEU A 109 8.42 7.15 9.14
C LEU A 109 9.83 7.38 9.71
N LEU A 110 10.11 6.94 10.94
CA LEU A 110 11.43 7.05 11.55
C LEU A 110 12.49 6.28 10.75
N LEU A 111 12.16 5.09 10.23
CA LEU A 111 13.05 4.32 9.38
C LEU A 111 13.34 5.04 8.06
N VAL A 112 12.33 5.63 7.42
CA VAL A 112 12.48 6.44 6.20
C VAL A 112 13.39 7.64 6.46
N ILE A 113 13.14 8.39 7.55
CA ILE A 113 13.98 9.53 7.96
C ILE A 113 15.43 9.07 8.13
N LYS A 114 15.67 7.99 8.88
CA LYS A 114 17.02 7.46 9.13
C LYS A 114 17.72 7.04 7.83
N GLY A 115 17.00 6.41 6.90
CA GLY A 115 17.51 6.05 5.58
C GLY A 115 17.89 7.29 4.78
N TRP A 116 17.04 8.31 4.77
CA TRP A 116 17.29 9.57 4.07
C TRP A 116 18.48 10.33 4.63
N THR A 117 18.60 10.39 5.96
CA THR A 117 19.74 10.98 6.66
C THR A 117 21.05 10.33 6.24
N ARG A 118 21.10 9.00 6.16
CA ARG A 118 22.29 8.27 5.68
C ARG A 118 22.66 8.70 4.27
N ILE A 119 21.71 8.66 3.33
CA ILE A 119 21.94 9.00 1.92
C ILE A 119 22.43 10.44 1.79
N TYR A 120 21.74 11.38 2.43
CA TYR A 120 22.06 12.82 2.36
C TYR A 120 23.49 13.08 2.84
N PHE A 121 23.85 12.61 4.04
CA PHE A 121 25.19 12.86 4.58
C PHE A 121 26.30 12.11 3.85
N THR A 122 26.03 10.91 3.30
CA THR A 122 27.02 10.23 2.44
C THR A 122 27.19 10.90 1.08
N ALA A 123 26.13 11.51 0.53
CA ALA A 123 26.19 12.21 -0.75
C ALA A 123 26.95 13.54 -0.65
N THR A 124 26.84 14.26 0.47
CA THR A 124 27.58 15.53 0.69
C THR A 124 29.08 15.32 0.88
N ALA A 125 29.53 14.14 1.30
CA ALA A 125 30.96 13.82 1.42
C ALA A 125 31.67 13.63 0.06
N PHE A 126 30.93 13.56 -1.06
CA PHE A 126 31.47 13.26 -2.39
C PHE A 126 31.31 14.44 -3.37
N ARG A 127 31.96 15.59 -3.07
CA ARG A 127 32.40 16.64 -4.03
C ARG A 127 33.15 17.77 -3.26
N PRO A 128 34.34 18.29 -3.66
CA PRO A 128 35.19 17.98 -4.83
C PRO A 128 36.70 17.74 -4.50
N ALA A 129 37.37 16.89 -5.29
CA ALA A 129 38.82 16.92 -5.49
C ALA A 129 39.15 16.75 -6.99
N VAL A 130 38.44 17.50 -7.85
CA VAL A 130 38.73 17.57 -9.29
C VAL A 130 38.59 19.04 -9.71
N SER A 131 39.53 19.89 -9.30
CA SER A 131 39.80 21.19 -9.94
C SER A 131 41.24 21.68 -9.75
N ALA A 132 42.19 20.80 -9.46
CA ALA A 132 43.60 21.17 -9.32
C ALA A 132 44.48 20.17 -10.10
N ALA A 133 44.52 20.32 -11.42
CA ALA A 133 45.58 19.83 -12.30
C ALA A 133 45.54 20.62 -13.61
#